data_AF-A0A382IBW6-F1
#
_entry.id   AF-A0A382IBW6-F1
#
_cell.length_a   1.000
_cell.length_b   1.000
_cell.length_c   1.000
_cell.angle_alpha   90.00
_cell.angle_beta   90.00
_cell.angle_gamma   90.00
#
_symmetry.space_group_name_H-M   'P 1'
#
loop_
_entity.id
_entity.type
_entity.pdbx_description
1 polymer ?
#
loop_
_entity_poly.entity_id
_entity_poly.type
_entity_poly.pdbx_seq_one_letter_code
_entity_poly.pdbx_strand_id
1 'polypeptide(L)'
;MTAGGRQTPVQIRTGPPSVGSDREREGSNPILNTLESMRQHGLTLLILASLVLAPMLIAAPEALRAHAHEGVVYTSDQTWSGDMSLGEDVTIASGATLTIEAGTHINVTEDVTLTIAGDLDIQGSAEAPVEIWGSWIVDTSIQARWQGFHLASGSSSTVSHAEISDARGGFDVESGATLVIESTNLSDTIIGVWVRGTLSGDGFACHSATTSCLRVDGAATLTDVTSTLSAEVVHVHNGG
;
A
#
# COMPACT_ATOMS: atom_id res chain seq x y z
N MET A 1 -89.63 -46.00 39.18
CA MET A 1 -88.85 -45.00 39.96
C MET A 1 -87.55 -45.64 40.36
N THR A 2 -86.45 -44.88 40.26
CA THR A 2 -85.11 -45.09 40.87
C THR A 2 -84.34 -46.36 40.48
N ALA A 3 -83.01 -46.42 40.39
CA ALA A 3 -81.90 -45.45 40.31
C ALA A 3 -80.62 -46.30 40.25
N GLY A 4 -79.53 -45.74 39.72
CA GLY A 4 -78.15 -46.16 40.02
C GLY A 4 -77.69 -47.43 39.32
N GLY A 5 -76.42 -47.62 39.00
CA GLY A 5 -75.22 -46.90 39.39
C GLY A 5 -74.03 -47.79 39.01
N ARG A 6 -73.03 -47.16 38.43
CA ARG A 6 -71.82 -47.70 37.78
C ARG A 6 -70.88 -48.41 38.76
N GLN A 7 -70.32 -49.58 38.40
CA GLN A 7 -69.03 -50.09 38.92
C GLN A 7 -68.34 -51.03 37.88
N THR A 8 -67.10 -50.71 37.51
CA THR A 8 -66.02 -51.65 37.09
C THR A 8 -65.44 -52.32 38.35
N PRO A 9 -64.84 -53.55 38.35
CA PRO A 9 -63.57 -53.85 37.64
C PRO A 9 -63.21 -55.35 37.27
N VAL A 10 -62.24 -55.53 36.33
CA VAL A 10 -61.01 -56.39 36.34
C VAL A 10 -61.03 -57.96 36.36
N GLN A 11 -60.03 -58.55 35.64
CA GLN A 11 -59.47 -59.95 35.55
C GLN A 11 -60.00 -60.86 34.40
N ILE A 12 -59.31 -61.83 33.77
CA ILE A 12 -57.92 -62.40 33.69
C ILE A 12 -57.86 -63.37 32.46
N ARG A 13 -56.63 -63.63 31.92
CA ARG A 13 -56.07 -64.78 31.11
C ARG A 13 -57.02 -65.84 30.51
N THR A 14 -56.78 -66.36 29.29
CA THR A 14 -55.82 -67.46 28.99
C THR A 14 -55.46 -67.51 27.49
N GLY A 15 -54.21 -67.89 27.17
CA GLY A 15 -53.74 -68.12 25.79
C GLY A 15 -53.65 -69.62 25.41
N PRO A 16 -53.35 -69.93 24.14
CA PRO A 16 -52.72 -71.19 23.70
C PRO A 16 -51.38 -70.90 22.96
N PRO A 17 -50.56 -71.89 22.56
CA PRO A 17 -49.24 -72.11 23.14
C PRO A 17 -48.04 -71.77 22.23
N SER A 18 -46.87 -71.76 22.88
CA SER A 18 -45.51 -71.60 22.36
C SER A 18 -45.02 -72.77 21.49
N VAL A 19 -44.32 -72.46 20.38
CA VAL A 19 -43.23 -73.28 19.81
C VAL A 19 -42.13 -72.33 19.34
N GLY A 20 -40.92 -72.51 19.87
CA GLY A 20 -39.73 -71.75 19.49
C GLY A 20 -38.86 -72.47 18.46
N SER A 21 -38.07 -71.68 17.74
CA SER A 21 -36.76 -72.03 17.18
C SER A 21 -35.98 -70.71 17.09
N ASP A 22 -35.14 -70.41 18.08
CA ASP A 22 -33.69 -70.65 18.06
C ASP A 22 -32.90 -69.71 17.15
N ARG A 23 -32.08 -68.88 17.83
CA ARG A 23 -30.84 -68.20 17.41
C ARG A 23 -30.92 -67.19 16.25
N GLU A 24 -30.59 -65.93 16.58
CA GLU A 24 -29.26 -65.43 16.23
C GLU A 24 -28.82 -64.26 17.11
N ARG A 25 -27.57 -64.36 17.54
CA ARG A 25 -26.83 -63.36 18.31
C ARG A 25 -26.90 -62.03 17.58
N GLU A 26 -27.34 -60.99 18.29
CA GLU A 26 -27.06 -59.61 17.91
C GLU A 26 -25.56 -59.39 18.10
N GLY A 27 -24.82 -59.72 17.04
CA GLY A 27 -23.40 -59.46 16.95
C GLY A 27 -23.22 -57.95 16.86
N SER A 28 -22.76 -57.33 17.95
CA SER A 28 -22.01 -56.08 17.88
C SER A 28 -20.95 -56.27 16.79
N ASN A 29 -21.16 -55.67 15.62
CA ASN A 29 -20.23 -55.77 14.51
C ASN A 29 -19.00 -54.94 14.90
N PRO A 30 -17.86 -55.57 15.29
CA PRO A 30 -16.73 -54.83 15.83
C PRO A 30 -16.12 -53.89 14.77
N ILE A 31 -16.37 -54.17 13.49
CA ILE A 31 -15.94 -53.38 12.34
C ILE A 31 -16.75 -52.07 12.22
N LEU A 32 -18.06 -52.08 12.51
CA LEU A 32 -18.89 -50.87 12.42
C LEU A 32 -18.57 -49.90 13.57
N ASN A 33 -18.38 -50.44 14.79
CA ASN A 33 -18.03 -49.64 15.97
C ASN A 33 -16.59 -49.08 15.89
N THR A 34 -15.67 -49.79 15.24
CA THR A 34 -14.31 -49.29 14.99
C THR A 34 -14.29 -48.22 13.89
N LEU A 35 -15.14 -48.32 12.86
CA LEU A 35 -15.29 -47.28 11.83
C LEU A 35 -15.86 -45.96 12.40
N GLU A 36 -16.87 -46.03 13.28
CA GLU A 36 -17.41 -44.85 13.97
C GLU A 36 -16.41 -44.25 14.97
N SER A 37 -15.68 -45.08 15.72
CA SER A 37 -14.62 -44.64 16.63
C SER A 37 -13.47 -43.95 15.87
N MET A 38 -12.98 -44.54 14.77
CA MET A 38 -11.92 -43.94 13.93
C MET A 38 -12.35 -42.61 13.30
N ARG A 39 -13.61 -42.49 12.88
CA ARG A 39 -14.16 -41.28 12.28
C ARG A 39 -14.35 -40.16 13.31
N GLN A 40 -14.74 -40.50 14.54
CA GLN A 40 -14.87 -39.53 15.64
C GLN A 40 -13.51 -39.05 16.16
N HIS A 41 -12.51 -39.93 16.20
CA HIS A 41 -11.14 -39.55 16.59
C HIS A 41 -10.48 -38.69 15.51
N GLY A 42 -10.75 -38.95 14.23
CA GLY A 42 -10.29 -38.13 13.10
C GLY A 42 -10.86 -36.71 13.11
N LEU A 43 -12.16 -36.55 13.40
CA LEU A 43 -12.77 -35.22 13.52
C LEU A 43 -12.26 -34.45 14.74
N THR A 44 -12.04 -35.12 15.87
CA THR A 44 -11.53 -34.46 17.10
C THR A 44 -10.08 -33.98 16.91
N LEU A 45 -9.25 -34.77 16.22
CA LEU A 45 -7.87 -34.40 15.86
C LEU A 45 -7.83 -33.19 14.89
N LEU A 46 -8.74 -33.13 13.92
CA LEU A 46 -8.83 -31.99 12.99
C LEU A 46 -9.26 -30.70 13.69
N ILE A 47 -10.22 -30.78 14.62
CA ILE A 47 -10.70 -29.61 15.39
C ILE A 47 -9.63 -29.13 16.37
N LEU A 48 -8.95 -30.03 17.09
CA LEU A 48 -7.82 -29.68 17.97
C LEU A 48 -6.63 -29.09 17.20
N ALA A 49 -6.31 -29.62 16.01
CA ALA A 49 -5.28 -29.06 15.14
C ALA A 49 -5.64 -27.64 14.67
N SER A 50 -6.92 -27.38 14.34
CA SER A 50 -7.36 -26.04 13.93
C SER A 50 -7.37 -25.01 15.07
N LEU A 51 -7.63 -25.44 16.31
CA LEU A 51 -7.64 -24.56 17.49
C LEU A 51 -6.23 -24.13 17.92
N VAL A 52 -5.21 -24.92 17.59
CA VAL A 52 -3.78 -24.61 17.83
C VAL A 52 -3.17 -23.79 16.67
N LEU A 53 -3.70 -23.92 15.44
CA LEU A 53 -3.21 -23.19 14.27
C LEU A 53 -3.73 -21.74 14.20
N ALA A 54 -4.92 -21.46 14.73
CA ALA A 54 -5.54 -20.12 14.66
C ALA A 54 -4.77 -19.00 15.41
N PRO A 55 -4.19 -19.22 16.62
CA PRO A 55 -3.43 -18.15 17.29
C PRO A 55 -2.02 -17.93 16.72
N MET A 56 -1.46 -18.84 15.91
CA MET A 56 -0.15 -18.62 15.26
C MET A 56 -0.22 -17.70 14.03
N LEU A 57 -1.42 -17.34 13.56
CA LEU A 57 -1.57 -16.43 12.41
C LEU A 57 -1.62 -14.94 12.79
N ILE A 58 -1.58 -14.61 14.09
CA ILE A 58 -1.75 -13.22 14.57
C ILE A 58 -0.40 -12.55 14.93
N ALA A 59 0.70 -13.29 14.99
CA ALA A 59 2.03 -12.74 15.21
C ALA A 59 2.86 -12.78 13.91
N ALA A 60 2.46 -11.99 12.90
CA ALA A 60 3.44 -11.60 11.90
C ALA A 60 4.54 -10.82 12.64
N PRO A 61 5.83 -11.13 12.42
CA PRO A 61 6.91 -10.38 13.07
C PRO A 61 6.74 -8.89 12.73
N GLU A 62 6.87 -8.00 13.72
CA GLU A 62 6.85 -6.54 13.50
C GLU A 62 7.78 -6.12 12.35
N ALA A 63 8.83 -6.89 12.08
CA ALA A 63 9.77 -6.68 10.98
C ALA A 63 9.20 -6.87 9.56
N LEU A 64 8.02 -7.49 9.39
CA LEU A 64 7.36 -7.66 8.09
C LEU A 64 6.16 -6.73 7.92
N ARG A 65 5.83 -5.90 8.92
CA ARG A 65 5.04 -4.71 8.64
C ARG A 65 5.95 -3.81 7.82
N ALA A 66 5.58 -3.57 6.56
CA ALA A 66 6.08 -2.39 5.88
C ALA A 66 5.91 -1.24 6.89
N HIS A 67 6.93 -0.39 7.02
CA HIS A 67 6.80 0.87 7.74
C HIS A 67 5.76 1.69 6.98
N ALA A 68 4.48 1.41 7.20
CA ALA A 68 3.40 2.27 6.78
C ALA A 68 3.49 3.45 7.74
N HIS A 69 4.29 4.44 7.37
CA HIS A 69 4.12 5.77 7.92
C HIS A 69 2.64 6.12 7.66
N GLU A 70 1.84 6.39 8.70
CA GLU A 70 0.48 6.88 8.48
C GLU A 70 0.61 8.23 7.79
N GLY A 71 0.48 8.23 6.47
CA GLY A 71 0.57 9.45 5.68
C GLY A 71 -0.58 10.41 6.00
N VAL A 72 -0.32 11.70 5.83
CA VAL A 72 -1.33 12.76 5.95
C VAL A 72 -1.96 13.03 4.59
N VAL A 73 -3.28 13.16 4.57
CA VAL A 73 -4.03 13.56 3.36
C VAL A 73 -4.61 14.95 3.57
N TYR A 74 -4.16 15.91 2.76
CA TYR A 74 -4.72 17.25 2.71
C TYR A 74 -5.80 17.32 1.64
N THR A 75 -7.02 17.65 2.06
CA THR A 75 -8.20 17.80 1.19
C THR A 75 -8.55 19.26 0.91
N SER A 76 -7.74 20.19 1.42
CA SER A 76 -7.82 21.63 1.16
C SER A 76 -6.43 22.16 0.86
N ASP A 77 -6.37 23.34 0.25
CA ASP A 77 -5.11 23.99 -0.10
C ASP A 77 -4.18 24.12 1.10
N GLN A 78 -2.90 23.88 0.84
CA GLN A 78 -1.80 24.00 1.80
C GLN A 78 -0.78 25.00 1.27
N THR A 79 -0.18 25.76 2.19
CA THR A 79 0.94 26.64 1.90
C THR A 79 2.07 26.27 2.85
N TRP A 80 3.22 25.92 2.29
CA TRP A 80 4.45 25.60 3.01
C TRP A 80 5.45 26.73 2.82
N SER A 81 6.08 27.14 3.92
CA SER A 81 6.97 28.31 3.98
C SER A 81 8.01 28.14 5.09
N GLY A 82 9.22 28.64 4.88
CA GLY A 82 10.29 28.65 5.88
C GLY A 82 10.95 27.28 6.07
N ASP A 83 11.52 27.03 7.25
CA ASP A 83 12.22 25.77 7.54
C ASP A 83 11.25 24.73 8.10
N MET A 84 11.22 23.54 7.49
CA MET A 84 10.36 22.45 7.94
C MET A 84 10.99 21.07 7.74
N SER A 85 10.47 20.10 8.47
CA SER A 85 10.86 18.69 8.34
C SER A 85 9.66 17.84 7.96
N LEU A 86 9.89 16.85 7.10
CA LEU A 86 8.87 15.91 6.65
C LEU A 86 9.28 14.47 6.99
N GLY A 87 8.53 13.83 7.87
CA GLY A 87 8.81 12.46 8.36
C GLY A 87 7.73 11.43 8.04
N GLU A 88 6.72 11.82 7.25
CA GLU A 88 5.61 10.96 6.87
C GLU A 88 5.15 11.28 5.44
N ASP A 89 4.50 10.31 4.80
CA ASP A 89 3.91 10.48 3.47
C ASP A 89 2.90 11.63 3.48
N VAL A 90 2.89 12.42 2.42
CA VAL A 90 1.91 13.50 2.22
C VAL A 90 1.17 13.27 0.93
N THR A 91 -0.16 13.32 1.00
CA THR A 91 -1.02 13.32 -0.18
C THR A 91 -1.78 14.63 -0.28
N ILE A 92 -1.63 15.32 -1.40
CA ILE A 92 -2.48 16.45 -1.78
C ILE A 92 -3.62 15.88 -2.62
N ALA A 93 -4.82 15.84 -2.05
CA ALA A 93 -5.97 15.23 -2.70
C ALA A 93 -6.43 16.04 -3.93
N SER A 94 -7.16 15.39 -4.82
CA SER A 94 -7.77 16.05 -5.98
C SER A 94 -8.61 17.27 -5.55
N GLY A 95 -8.40 18.40 -6.21
CA GLY A 95 -9.07 19.67 -5.91
C GLY A 95 -8.41 20.51 -4.82
N ALA A 96 -7.33 20.03 -4.20
CA ALA A 96 -6.46 20.82 -3.34
C ALA A 96 -5.14 21.17 -4.04
N THR A 97 -4.53 22.29 -3.64
CA THR A 97 -3.21 22.72 -4.12
C THR A 97 -2.21 22.73 -2.98
N LEU A 98 -0.99 22.25 -3.22
CA LEU A 98 0.16 22.54 -2.38
C LEU A 98 0.98 23.66 -3.01
N THR A 99 1.06 24.80 -2.32
CA THR A 99 1.98 25.88 -2.66
C THR A 99 3.20 25.81 -1.75
N ILE A 100 4.40 25.81 -2.33
CA ILE A 100 5.67 25.92 -1.60
C ILE A 100 6.28 27.27 -1.96
N GLU A 101 6.33 28.17 -0.99
CA GLU A 101 6.78 29.55 -1.19
C GLU A 101 8.30 29.65 -1.38
N ALA A 102 8.75 30.69 -2.07
CA ALA A 102 10.17 31.00 -2.25
C ALA A 102 10.95 31.00 -0.92
N GLY A 103 12.17 30.45 -0.92
CA GLY A 103 13.03 30.40 0.26
C GLY A 103 12.62 29.38 1.31
N THR A 104 11.73 28.45 0.98
CA THR A 104 11.37 27.31 1.85
C THR A 104 12.49 26.27 1.83
N HIS A 105 12.83 25.73 3.01
CA HIS A 105 13.78 24.64 3.19
C HIS A 105 13.06 23.44 3.80
N ILE A 106 13.04 22.33 3.08
CA ILE A 106 12.34 21.10 3.49
C ILE A 106 13.35 19.99 3.67
N ASN A 107 13.53 19.56 4.92
CA ASN A 107 14.30 18.38 5.24
C ASN A 107 13.40 17.14 5.30
N VAL A 108 13.56 16.20 4.38
CA VAL A 108 12.85 14.92 4.38
C VAL A 108 13.63 13.91 5.23
N THR A 109 13.08 13.58 6.40
CA THR A 109 13.79 12.86 7.46
C THR A 109 13.50 11.37 7.51
N GLU A 110 12.67 10.85 6.62
CA GLU A 110 12.32 9.43 6.48
C GLU A 110 12.18 9.05 4.99
N ASP A 111 11.98 7.77 4.67
CA ASP A 111 11.73 7.31 3.28
C ASP A 111 10.30 7.66 2.82
N VAL A 112 10.09 8.94 2.53
CA VAL A 112 8.78 9.57 2.30
C VAL A 112 8.48 9.81 0.83
N THR A 113 7.21 9.69 0.46
CA THR A 113 6.64 10.12 -0.84
C THR A 113 5.71 11.32 -0.67
N LEU A 114 5.87 12.33 -1.54
CA LEU A 114 4.86 13.37 -1.73
C LEU A 114 3.99 13.03 -2.94
N THR A 115 2.76 12.59 -2.67
CA THR A 115 1.77 12.26 -3.70
C THR A 115 0.91 13.47 -4.03
N ILE A 116 0.93 13.92 -5.28
CA ILE A 116 0.12 15.04 -5.78
C ILE A 116 -0.99 14.49 -6.66
N ALA A 117 -2.20 14.38 -6.10
CA ALA A 117 -3.42 14.04 -6.84
C ALA A 117 -4.28 15.28 -7.20
N GLY A 118 -4.02 16.40 -6.53
CA GLY A 118 -4.49 17.73 -6.91
C GLY A 118 -3.40 18.48 -7.68
N ASP A 119 -3.05 19.68 -7.22
CA ASP A 119 -2.04 20.53 -7.87
C ASP A 119 -0.83 20.80 -6.96
N LEU A 120 0.31 21.09 -7.58
CA LEU A 120 1.55 21.51 -6.91
C LEU A 120 2.07 22.79 -7.56
N ASP A 121 2.45 23.76 -6.73
CA ASP A 121 3.04 25.02 -7.17
C ASP A 121 4.27 25.34 -6.32
N ILE A 122 5.47 25.12 -6.87
CA ILE A 122 6.74 25.48 -6.24
C ILE A 122 7.20 26.81 -6.81
N GLN A 123 7.15 27.84 -5.97
CA GLN A 123 7.32 29.24 -6.34
C GLN A 123 8.71 29.77 -5.99
N GLY A 124 9.76 28.98 -6.26
CA GLY A 124 11.13 29.44 -6.05
C GLY A 124 11.46 30.67 -6.91
N SER A 125 12.56 31.33 -6.56
CA SER A 125 13.16 32.38 -7.39
C SER A 125 14.67 32.23 -7.43
N ALA A 126 15.34 32.93 -8.35
CA ALA A 126 16.81 32.92 -8.43
C ALA A 126 17.47 33.43 -7.14
N GLU A 127 16.83 34.37 -6.43
CA GLU A 127 17.35 34.93 -5.17
C GLU A 127 16.94 34.12 -3.93
N ALA A 128 15.86 33.36 -4.02
CA ALA A 128 15.31 32.55 -2.94
C ALA A 128 14.73 31.25 -3.53
N PRO A 129 15.58 30.27 -3.86
CA PRO A 129 15.13 28.97 -4.35
C PRO A 129 14.34 28.22 -3.27
N VAL A 130 13.58 27.22 -3.68
CA VAL A 130 13.01 26.23 -2.74
C VAL A 130 13.98 25.06 -2.65
N GLU A 131 14.47 24.76 -1.46
CA GLU A 131 15.44 23.69 -1.22
C GLU A 131 14.76 22.49 -0.55
N ILE A 132 14.88 21.32 -1.16
CA ILE A 132 14.28 20.08 -0.65
C ILE A 132 15.33 18.98 -0.70
N TRP A 133 15.68 18.41 0.44
CA TRP A 133 16.69 17.35 0.52
C TRP A 133 16.27 16.25 1.48
N GLY A 134 16.76 15.04 1.22
CA GLY A 134 16.66 13.95 2.17
C GLY A 134 17.83 13.93 3.16
N SER A 135 17.57 13.79 4.45
CA SER A 135 18.62 13.54 5.46
C SER A 135 18.56 12.14 6.07
N TRP A 136 17.54 11.34 5.74
CA TRP A 136 17.39 10.00 6.28
C TRP A 136 18.47 9.03 5.79
N ILE A 137 18.98 8.18 6.68
CA ILE A 137 19.92 7.12 6.33
C ILE A 137 19.52 5.87 7.11
N VAL A 138 19.15 4.80 6.39
CA VAL A 138 19.14 3.44 6.97
C VAL A 138 20.52 2.80 6.80
N ASP A 139 20.93 1.97 7.76
CA ASP A 139 22.26 1.33 7.81
C ASP A 139 22.65 0.55 6.53
N THR A 140 21.68 0.17 5.70
CA THR A 140 21.89 -0.54 4.43
C THR A 140 21.79 0.35 3.19
N SER A 141 21.44 1.64 3.33
CA SER A 141 21.27 2.55 2.21
C SER A 141 22.60 3.20 1.82
N ILE A 142 22.91 3.16 0.52
CA ILE A 142 24.12 3.75 -0.06
C ILE A 142 23.85 4.98 -0.93
N GLN A 143 22.58 5.29 -1.27
CA GLN A 143 22.13 6.57 -1.84
C GLN A 143 20.60 6.60 -2.01
N ALA A 144 20.03 7.80 -2.17
CA ALA A 144 18.59 8.15 -2.21
C ALA A 144 17.84 7.88 -0.90
N ARG A 145 17.30 8.94 -0.32
CA ARG A 145 16.85 9.04 1.07
C ARG A 145 15.35 9.27 1.22
N TRP A 146 14.69 9.64 0.13
CA TRP A 146 13.24 9.81 0.02
C TRP A 146 12.80 9.55 -1.42
N GLN A 147 11.51 9.38 -1.64
CA GLN A 147 10.99 8.89 -2.92
C GLN A 147 10.95 9.96 -4.00
N GLY A 148 10.61 11.20 -3.64
CA GLY A 148 10.37 12.28 -4.60
C GLY A 148 8.93 12.78 -4.61
N PHE A 149 8.60 13.53 -5.67
CA PHE A 149 7.24 13.91 -6.01
C PHE A 149 6.62 12.88 -6.97
N HIS A 150 5.53 12.25 -6.53
CA HIS A 150 4.70 11.41 -7.38
C HIS A 150 3.49 12.23 -7.88
N LEU A 151 3.52 12.64 -9.14
CA LEU A 151 2.42 13.40 -9.75
C LEU A 151 1.42 12.41 -10.34
N ALA A 152 0.29 12.24 -9.66
CA ALA A 152 -0.71 11.25 -10.03
C ALA A 152 -1.52 11.69 -11.26
N SER A 153 -2.16 10.74 -11.93
CA SER A 153 -3.00 11.02 -13.11
C SER A 153 -4.05 12.10 -12.81
N GLY A 154 -4.13 13.11 -13.68
CA GLY A 154 -5.05 14.24 -13.53
C GLY A 154 -4.48 15.43 -12.73
N SER A 155 -3.29 15.31 -12.14
CA SER A 155 -2.62 16.43 -11.46
C SER A 155 -1.98 17.42 -12.44
N SER A 156 -1.89 18.67 -12.01
CA SER A 156 -1.11 19.71 -12.68
C SER A 156 -0.07 20.29 -11.73
N SER A 157 1.17 20.41 -12.19
CA SER A 157 2.26 20.93 -11.36
C SER A 157 3.08 21.98 -12.09
N THR A 158 3.40 23.06 -11.40
CA THR A 158 4.34 24.10 -11.85
C THR A 158 5.49 24.17 -10.86
N VAL A 159 6.72 24.14 -11.37
CA VAL A 159 7.92 24.14 -10.55
C VAL A 159 8.93 25.13 -11.11
N SER A 160 9.26 26.12 -10.30
CA SER A 160 10.24 27.17 -10.64
C SER A 160 11.32 27.24 -9.57
N HIS A 161 12.58 27.35 -10.01
CA HIS A 161 13.74 27.59 -9.14
C HIS A 161 13.79 26.70 -7.88
N ALA A 162 13.61 25.40 -8.07
CA ALA A 162 13.78 24.42 -7.01
C ALA A 162 15.18 23.79 -7.04
N GLU A 163 15.69 23.45 -5.87
CA GLU A 163 16.91 22.69 -5.64
C GLU A 163 16.53 21.40 -4.92
N ILE A 164 16.54 20.27 -5.63
CA ILE A 164 16.03 18.99 -5.12
C ILE A 164 17.17 17.98 -5.04
N SER A 165 17.41 17.40 -3.86
CA SER A 165 18.52 16.46 -3.66
C SER A 165 18.18 15.20 -2.88
N ASP A 166 19.06 14.21 -3.01
CA ASP A 166 19.03 12.94 -2.27
C ASP A 166 17.73 12.15 -2.44
N ALA A 167 17.06 12.27 -3.59
CA ALA A 167 15.77 11.64 -3.89
C ALA A 167 15.92 10.41 -4.80
N ARG A 168 14.95 9.48 -4.80
CA ARG A 168 14.92 8.41 -5.81
C ARG A 168 14.50 8.97 -7.17
N GLY A 169 13.33 9.62 -7.21
CA GLY A 169 12.89 10.45 -8.31
C GLY A 169 12.87 11.91 -7.87
N GLY A 170 13.26 12.86 -8.72
CA GLY A 170 12.86 14.24 -8.48
C GLY A 170 11.36 14.39 -8.70
N PHE A 171 10.91 14.08 -9.91
CA PHE A 171 9.50 14.04 -10.29
C PHE A 171 9.17 12.79 -11.10
N ASP A 172 8.21 12.01 -10.62
CA ASP A 172 7.56 10.93 -11.36
C ASP A 172 6.23 11.43 -11.89
N VAL A 173 6.18 11.75 -13.19
CA VAL A 173 5.00 12.31 -13.86
C VAL A 173 4.19 11.19 -14.48
N GLU A 174 3.12 10.75 -13.81
CA GLU A 174 2.29 9.64 -14.29
C GLU A 174 1.53 9.96 -15.57
N SER A 175 1.06 8.91 -16.25
CA SER A 175 0.20 9.09 -17.43
C SER A 175 -1.04 9.91 -17.06
N GLY A 176 -1.29 10.98 -17.82
CA GLY A 176 -2.38 11.94 -17.55
C GLY A 176 -2.04 13.03 -16.52
N ALA A 177 -0.84 13.04 -15.94
CA ALA A 177 -0.32 14.17 -15.17
C ALA A 177 0.42 15.16 -16.08
N THR A 178 0.51 16.41 -15.63
CA THR A 178 1.25 17.47 -16.33
C THR A 178 2.23 18.17 -15.40
N LEU A 179 3.46 18.38 -15.87
CA LEU A 179 4.50 19.13 -15.18
C LEU A 179 5.02 20.25 -16.11
N VAL A 180 4.98 21.48 -15.61
CA VAL A 180 5.68 22.64 -16.16
C VAL A 180 6.88 22.92 -15.27
N ILE A 181 8.10 22.86 -15.82
CA ILE A 181 9.33 23.03 -15.05
C ILE A 181 10.24 24.08 -15.66
N GLU A 182 10.79 24.93 -14.80
CA GLU A 182 11.73 25.97 -15.19
C GLU A 182 12.83 26.14 -14.12
N SER A 183 14.04 26.42 -14.59
CA SER A 183 15.19 26.82 -13.75
C SER A 183 15.43 25.95 -12.50
N THR A 184 15.15 24.66 -12.59
CA THR A 184 15.22 23.72 -11.46
C THR A 184 16.48 22.86 -11.55
N ASN A 185 17.12 22.58 -10.41
CA ASN A 185 18.30 21.75 -10.31
C ASN A 185 18.01 20.50 -9.48
N LEU A 186 18.47 19.35 -9.97
CA LEU A 186 18.36 18.07 -9.30
C LEU A 186 19.74 17.48 -9.04
N SER A 187 19.98 16.94 -7.85
CA SER A 187 21.26 16.33 -7.49
C SER A 187 21.06 15.03 -6.70
N ASP A 188 21.98 14.10 -6.88
CA ASP A 188 22.00 12.81 -6.20
C ASP A 188 20.66 12.05 -6.28
N THR A 189 20.10 12.07 -7.49
CA THR A 189 18.86 11.35 -7.81
C THR A 189 19.15 9.96 -8.40
N ILE A 190 18.17 9.05 -8.38
CA ILE A 190 18.26 7.85 -9.24
C ILE A 190 17.83 8.20 -10.66
N ILE A 191 16.67 8.84 -10.79
CA ILE A 191 16.17 9.49 -12.01
C ILE A 191 15.81 10.94 -11.64
N GLY A 192 16.24 11.91 -12.45
CA GLY A 192 15.88 13.31 -12.21
C GLY A 192 14.37 13.53 -12.42
N VAL A 193 13.91 13.40 -13.65
CA VAL A 193 12.49 13.47 -14.00
C VAL A 193 12.10 12.26 -14.87
N TRP A 194 11.08 11.51 -14.45
CA TRP A 194 10.51 10.40 -15.23
C TRP A 194 9.12 10.76 -15.73
N VAL A 195 9.00 10.95 -17.04
CA VAL A 195 7.77 11.42 -17.68
C VAL A 195 7.04 10.29 -18.37
N ARG A 196 5.90 9.86 -17.82
CA ARG A 196 4.88 9.03 -18.50
C ARG A 196 3.67 9.88 -18.95
N GLY A 197 3.49 11.06 -18.34
CA GLY A 197 2.52 12.09 -18.72
C GLY A 197 3.09 13.10 -19.71
N THR A 198 2.88 14.39 -19.40
CA THR A 198 3.41 15.51 -20.20
C THR A 198 4.35 16.38 -19.37
N LEU A 199 5.51 16.68 -19.93
CA LEU A 199 6.48 17.63 -19.39
C LEU A 199 6.66 18.79 -20.36
N SER A 200 6.68 20.02 -19.85
CA SER A 200 7.00 21.22 -20.63
C SER A 200 7.70 22.29 -19.81
N GLY A 201 8.19 23.36 -20.46
CA GLY A 201 8.82 24.51 -19.80
C GLY A 201 10.22 24.82 -20.32
N ASP A 202 10.92 25.73 -19.65
CA ASP A 202 12.25 26.18 -20.08
C ASP A 202 13.31 25.09 -19.87
N GLY A 203 13.15 24.24 -18.85
CA GLY A 203 14.11 23.17 -18.61
C GLY A 203 14.54 23.03 -17.17
N PHE A 204 15.41 22.05 -16.96
CA PHE A 204 16.03 21.75 -15.68
C PHE A 204 17.44 21.18 -15.88
N ALA A 205 18.21 21.13 -14.81
CA ALA A 205 19.54 20.58 -14.80
C ALA A 205 19.64 19.43 -13.80
N CYS A 206 20.44 18.41 -14.12
CA CYS A 206 20.89 17.43 -13.13
C CYS A 206 22.39 17.58 -12.89
N HIS A 207 22.79 17.80 -11.64
CA HIS A 207 24.18 17.63 -11.27
C HIS A 207 24.58 16.15 -11.39
N SER A 208 23.82 15.27 -10.75
CA SER A 208 24.02 13.82 -10.74
C SER A 208 22.68 13.09 -10.76
N ALA A 209 22.59 12.06 -11.60
CA ALA A 209 21.51 11.09 -11.59
C ALA A 209 22.08 9.70 -11.88
N THR A 210 21.72 8.70 -11.07
CA THR A 210 22.29 7.34 -11.16
C THR A 210 22.02 6.69 -12.50
N THR A 211 20.84 6.93 -13.07
CA THR A 211 20.42 6.31 -14.33
C THR A 211 20.27 7.35 -15.44
N SER A 212 19.37 8.31 -15.30
CA SER A 212 19.09 9.32 -16.31
C SER A 212 18.65 10.64 -15.67
N CYS A 213 19.06 11.77 -16.25
CA CYS A 213 18.55 13.07 -15.81
C CYS A 213 17.09 13.26 -16.23
N LEU A 214 16.76 12.96 -17.48
CA LEU A 214 15.39 12.92 -18.00
C LEU A 214 15.11 11.54 -18.60
N ARG A 215 14.00 10.93 -18.19
CA ARG A 215 13.42 9.77 -18.85
C ARG A 215 12.05 10.10 -19.43
N VAL A 216 11.84 9.81 -20.70
CA VAL A 216 10.59 10.12 -21.42
C VAL A 216 9.96 8.84 -21.96
N ASP A 217 8.85 8.47 -21.35
CA ASP A 217 7.93 7.41 -21.81
C ASP A 217 6.61 8.02 -22.34
N GLY A 218 6.34 9.30 -22.03
CA GLY A 218 5.21 10.11 -22.51
C GLY A 218 5.65 11.19 -23.49
N ALA A 219 5.30 12.45 -23.21
CA ALA A 219 5.67 13.60 -24.03
C ALA A 219 6.49 14.62 -23.24
N ALA A 220 7.56 15.15 -23.81
CA ALA A 220 8.37 16.21 -23.23
C ALA A 220 8.68 17.30 -24.26
N THR A 221 8.43 18.56 -23.93
CA THR A 221 8.75 19.75 -24.75
C THR A 221 9.47 20.78 -23.91
N LEU A 222 10.79 20.74 -23.91
CA LEU A 222 11.65 21.63 -23.12
C LEU A 222 12.54 22.47 -24.04
N THR A 223 12.94 23.65 -23.57
CA THR A 223 13.98 24.43 -24.24
C THR A 223 15.35 23.77 -24.01
N ASP A 224 15.69 23.45 -22.77
CA ASP A 224 16.98 22.86 -22.41
C ASP A 224 16.87 21.75 -21.34
N VAL A 225 17.78 20.77 -21.42
CA VAL A 225 18.06 19.83 -20.33
C VAL A 225 19.58 19.71 -20.24
N THR A 226 20.13 20.01 -19.06
CA THR A 226 21.58 19.91 -18.85
C THR A 226 21.90 18.85 -17.82
N SER A 227 23.04 18.17 -17.99
CA SER A 227 23.52 17.22 -16.99
C SER A 227 25.04 17.23 -16.95
N THR A 228 25.59 17.10 -15.73
CA THR A 228 27.04 17.11 -15.51
C THR A 228 27.60 15.70 -15.26
N LEU A 229 27.01 14.96 -14.32
CA LEU A 229 27.51 13.66 -13.84
C LEU A 229 26.44 12.56 -13.87
N SER A 230 25.32 12.76 -14.57
CA SER A 230 24.34 11.67 -14.75
C SER A 230 24.89 10.60 -15.68
N ALA A 231 24.48 9.34 -15.47
CA ALA A 231 24.86 8.25 -16.37
C ALA A 231 24.31 8.44 -17.80
N GLU A 232 23.11 9.03 -17.91
CA GLU A 232 22.48 9.42 -19.17
C GLU A 232 21.82 10.81 -19.01
N VAL A 233 21.88 11.65 -20.04
CA VAL A 233 21.21 12.96 -20.02
C VAL A 233 19.72 12.79 -20.30
N VAL A 234 19.37 12.21 -21.44
CA VAL A 234 17.97 11.98 -21.85
C VAL A 234 17.81 10.55 -22.35
N HIS A 235 16.93 9.80 -21.71
CA HIS A 235 16.44 8.50 -22.18
C HIS A 235 15.05 8.65 -22.78
N VAL A 236 14.84 8.25 -24.04
CA VAL A 236 13.50 8.24 -24.64
C VAL A 236 13.08 6.80 -24.92
N HIS A 237 12.06 6.33 -24.22
CA HIS A 237 11.50 5.01 -24.42
C HIS A 237 10.50 5.04 -25.58
N ASN A 238 10.94 4.56 -26.73
CA ASN A 238 10.03 4.26 -27.83
C ASN A 238 9.41 2.89 -27.54
N GLY A 239 8.19 2.86 -27.00
CA GLY A 239 7.45 1.61 -26.81
C GLY A 239 7.47 0.76 -28.07
N GLY A 240 8.02 -0.44 -27.97
CA GLY A 240 7.98 -1.47 -29.00
C GLY A 240 6.70 -2.30 -28.95
#